data_AF-A0A929VUE0-F1
#
_entry.id   AF-A0A929VUE0-F1
#
_cell.length_a   1.000
_cell.length_b   1.000
_cell.length_c   1.000
_cell.angle_alpha   90.00
_cell.angle_beta   90.00
_cell.angle_gamma   90.00
#
_symmetry.space_group_name_H-M   'P 1'
#
loop_
_entity.id
_entity.type
_entity.pdbx_description
1 polymer ?
#
loop_
_entity_poly.entity_id
_entity_poly.type
_entity_poly.pdbx_seq_one_letter_code
_entity_poly.pdbx_strand_id
1 'polypeptide(L)'
;MPQAFQKTYDKATIGELVAWFQARLDRLPESLDLMGCMHITHLRATVERYIDLVEKHHDAPVYGGQVLHLFRIREKLEEQGL
;
A
#
# COMPACT_ATOMS: atom_id res chain seq x y z
N MET A 1 -2.36 -10.72 10.69
CA MET A 1 -2.28 -11.82 9.70
C MET A 1 -2.00 -11.19 8.36
N PRO A 2 -1.04 -11.69 7.57
CA PRO A 2 -0.68 -11.06 6.31
C PRO A 2 -1.85 -11.08 5.33
N GLN A 3 -2.08 -9.97 4.62
CA GLN A 3 -3.16 -9.91 3.63
C GLN A 3 -2.90 -10.90 2.50
N ALA A 4 -3.86 -11.78 2.22
CA ALA A 4 -3.79 -12.68 1.07
C ALA A 4 -4.03 -11.93 -0.24
N PHE A 5 -3.41 -12.41 -1.32
CA PHE A 5 -3.69 -11.89 -2.66
C PHE A 5 -5.17 -12.10 -3.01
N GLN A 6 -5.82 -11.04 -3.48
CA GLN A 6 -7.15 -11.10 -4.07
C GLN A 6 -7.11 -10.44 -5.45
N LYS A 7 -7.92 -10.97 -6.37
CA LYS A 7 -8.04 -10.39 -7.72
C LYS A 7 -8.67 -9.00 -7.64
N THR A 8 -9.68 -8.84 -6.80
CA THR A 8 -10.36 -7.58 -6.53
C THR A 8 -10.52 -7.44 -5.02
N TYR A 9 -10.45 -6.21 -4.53
CA TYR A 9 -10.67 -5.88 -3.13
C TYR A 9 -11.92 -4.99 -3.05
N ASP A 10 -12.69 -5.12 -1.98
CA ASP A 10 -13.87 -4.26 -1.81
C ASP A 10 -13.48 -2.81 -1.49
N LYS A 11 -14.40 -1.89 -1.78
CA LYS A 11 -14.17 -0.45 -1.62
C LYS A 11 -13.95 -0.06 -0.15
N ALA A 12 -14.53 -0.78 0.81
CA ALA A 12 -14.38 -0.48 2.23
C ALA A 12 -12.94 -0.78 2.70
N THR A 13 -12.43 -1.95 2.35
CA THR A 13 -11.06 -2.41 2.59
C THR A 13 -10.04 -1.45 2.00
N ILE A 14 -10.28 -0.96 0.78
CA ILE A 14 -9.40 0.02 0.16
C ILE A 14 -9.51 1.38 0.84
N GLY A 15 -10.72 1.82 1.19
CA GLY A 15 -10.93 3.04 1.94
C GLY A 15 -10.18 3.05 3.27
N GLU A 16 -10.20 1.94 4.01
CA GLU A 16 -9.42 1.78 5.25
C GLU A 16 -7.91 1.84 5.00
N LEU A 17 -7.44 1.17 3.95
CA LEU A 17 -6.02 1.17 3.57
C LEU A 17 -5.54 2.58 3.20
N VAL A 18 -6.30 3.28 2.36
CA VAL A 18 -6.00 4.65 1.92
C VAL A 18 -6.02 5.60 3.12
N ALA A 19 -7.03 5.52 3.98
CA ALA A 19 -7.14 6.36 5.17
C ALA A 19 -5.95 6.16 6.13
N TRP A 20 -5.49 4.91 6.29
CA TRP A 20 -4.33 4.60 7.13
C TRP A 20 -3.06 5.29 6.62
N PHE A 21 -2.82 5.23 5.30
CA PHE A 21 -1.68 5.90 4.67
C PHE A 21 -1.81 7.41 4.74
N GLN A 22 -2.96 7.99 4.38
CA GLN A 22 -3.18 9.43 4.39
C GLN A 22 -2.92 10.06 5.76
N ALA A 23 -3.32 9.38 6.84
CA ALA A 23 -3.08 9.82 8.21
C ALA A 23 -1.60 9.77 8.66
N ARG A 24 -0.73 9.13 7.87
CA ARG A 24 0.70 8.88 8.19
C ARG A 24 1.65 9.27 7.07
N LEU A 25 1.14 9.87 5.98
CA LEU A 25 1.94 10.21 4.80
C LEU A 25 3.16 11.05 5.19
N ASP A 26 2.95 12.06 6.04
CA ASP A 26 3.98 12.94 6.61
C ASP A 26 5.08 12.18 7.37
N ARG A 27 4.76 11.05 8.01
CA ARG A 27 5.67 10.26 8.85
C ARG A 27 6.33 9.08 8.12
N LEU A 28 6.02 8.88 6.83
CA LEU A 28 6.64 7.82 6.04
C LEU A 28 8.16 8.05 5.90
N PRO A 29 8.98 6.99 6.00
CA PRO A 29 10.40 7.09 5.69
C PRO A 29 10.59 7.43 4.20
N GLU A 30 11.74 7.98 3.86
CA GLU A 30 12.09 8.29 2.47
C GLU A 30 12.10 7.02 1.60
N SER A 31 12.69 5.96 2.14
CA SER A 31 12.82 4.66 1.49
C SER A 31 12.33 3.50 2.37
N LEU A 32 11.96 2.39 1.73
CA LEU A 32 11.53 1.16 2.41
C LEU A 32 12.12 -0.08 1.74
N ASP A 33 12.73 -0.94 2.55
CA ASP A 33 13.11 -2.29 2.14
C ASP A 33 11.96 -3.26 2.38
N LEU A 34 11.40 -3.75 1.28
CA LEU A 34 10.32 -4.73 1.26
C LEU A 34 10.87 -6.12 0.94
N MET A 35 10.58 -7.09 1.81
CA MET A 35 10.86 -8.53 1.57
C MET A 35 12.32 -8.88 1.23
N GLY A 36 13.29 -8.01 1.54
CA GLY A 36 14.72 -8.26 1.33
C GLY A 36 15.18 -8.28 -0.14
N CYS A 37 14.30 -8.00 -1.09
CA CYS A 37 14.62 -8.00 -2.53
C CYS A 37 14.07 -6.78 -3.28
N MET A 38 13.23 -5.96 -2.64
CA MET A 38 12.68 -4.74 -3.23
C MET A 38 13.03 -3.55 -2.35
N HIS A 39 13.80 -2.62 -2.91
CA HIS A 39 14.09 -1.34 -2.28
C HIS A 39 13.26 -0.24 -2.96
N ILE A 40 12.40 0.41 -2.19
CA ILE A 40 11.59 1.54 -2.66
C ILE A 40 12.29 2.82 -2.22
N THR A 41 12.86 3.60 -3.14
CA THR A 41 13.65 4.81 -2.82
C THR A 41 12.81 6.06 -2.56
N HIS A 42 11.60 6.15 -3.12
CA HIS A 42 10.70 7.29 -2.96
C HIS A 42 9.34 6.81 -2.48
N LEU A 43 9.28 6.36 -1.22
CA LEU A 43 8.12 5.67 -0.69
C LEU A 43 6.86 6.53 -0.74
N ARG A 44 6.93 7.79 -0.29
CA ARG A 44 5.79 8.72 -0.30
C ARG A 44 5.17 8.83 -1.70
N ALA A 45 5.98 9.19 -2.70
CA ALA A 45 5.50 9.35 -4.07
C ALA A 45 4.97 8.04 -4.66
N THR A 46 5.52 6.89 -4.24
CA THR A 46 5.06 5.56 -4.66
C THR A 46 3.68 5.26 -4.07
N VAL A 47 3.51 5.49 -2.76
CA VAL A 47 2.25 5.32 -2.04
C VAL A 47 1.18 6.25 -2.60
N GLU A 48 1.47 7.52 -2.84
CA GLU A 48 0.54 8.48 -3.44
C GLU A 48 0.03 8.02 -4.81
N ARG A 49 0.95 7.61 -5.71
CA ARG A 49 0.56 7.08 -7.03
C ARG A 49 -0.27 5.81 -6.93
N TYR A 50 0.02 4.96 -5.95
CA TYR A 50 -0.72 3.73 -5.74
C TYR A 50 -2.11 4.00 -5.17
N ILE A 51 -2.24 4.94 -4.22
CA ILE A 51 -3.53 5.42 -3.71
C ILE A 51 -4.40 5.92 -4.86
N ASP A 52 -3.87 6.83 -5.69
CA ASP A 52 -4.59 7.38 -6.85
C ASP A 52 -5.07 6.28 -7.81
N LEU A 53 -4.24 5.27 -8.02
CA LEU A 53 -4.51 4.17 -8.94
C LEU A 53 -5.57 3.20 -8.39
N VAL A 54 -5.49 2.83 -7.11
CA VAL A 54 -6.46 1.91 -6.49
C VAL A 54 -7.80 2.59 -6.26
N GLU A 55 -7.84 3.87 -5.89
CA GLU A 55 -9.11 4.60 -5.76
C GLU A 55 -9.88 4.64 -7.09
N LYS A 56 -9.17 4.82 -8.21
CA LYS A 56 -9.77 4.92 -9.55
C LYS A 56 -10.08 3.58 -10.21
N HIS A 57 -9.34 2.52 -9.92
CA HIS A 57 -9.38 1.29 -10.71
C HIS A 57 -9.42 -0.03 -9.90
N HIS A 58 -9.71 0.01 -8.60
CA HIS A 58 -9.75 -1.20 -7.76
C HIS A 58 -10.67 -2.33 -8.20
N ASP A 59 -11.69 -2.00 -8.98
CA ASP A 59 -12.66 -2.93 -9.55
C ASP A 59 -12.07 -3.79 -10.68
N ALA A 60 -10.99 -3.31 -11.31
CA ALA A 60 -10.31 -4.04 -12.36
C ALA A 60 -9.29 -5.04 -11.77
N PRO A 61 -9.41 -6.35 -12.07
CA PRO A 61 -8.58 -7.41 -11.49
C PRO A 61 -7.06 -7.25 -11.71
N VAL A 62 -6.67 -6.47 -12.71
CA VAL A 62 -5.27 -6.20 -13.05
C VAL A 62 -4.54 -5.39 -11.97
N TYR A 63 -5.28 -4.72 -11.08
CA TYR A 63 -4.72 -3.87 -10.02
C TYR A 63 -4.66 -4.54 -8.64
N GLY A 64 -5.12 -5.79 -8.51
CA GLY A 64 -5.07 -6.53 -7.23
C GLY A 64 -3.64 -6.68 -6.68
N GLY A 65 -2.64 -6.74 -7.57
CA GLY A 65 -1.22 -6.77 -7.17
C GLY A 65 -0.77 -5.46 -6.50
N GLN A 66 -1.20 -4.31 -7.01
CA GLN A 66 -0.89 -2.99 -6.46
C GLN A 66 -1.56 -2.78 -5.10
N VAL A 67 -2.81 -3.24 -4.95
CA VAL A 67 -3.49 -3.22 -3.65
C VAL A 67 -2.76 -4.10 -2.64
N LEU A 68 -2.39 -5.33 -3.02
CA LEU A 68 -1.60 -6.20 -2.15
C LEU A 68 -0.25 -5.56 -1.77
N HIS A 69 0.40 -4.88 -2.72
CA HIS A 69 1.67 -4.22 -2.47
C HIS A 69 1.53 -3.10 -1.43
N LEU A 70 0.45 -2.32 -1.46
CA LEU A 70 0.13 -1.34 -0.40
C LEU A 70 -0.05 -2.02 0.97
N PHE A 71 -0.71 -3.17 1.03
CA PHE A 71 -0.79 -3.95 2.28
C PHE A 71 0.58 -4.38 2.79
N ARG A 72 1.47 -4.86 1.91
CA ARG A 72 2.83 -5.24 2.31
C ARG A 72 3.66 -4.06 2.80
N ILE A 73 3.53 -2.91 2.13
CA ILE A 73 4.18 -1.67 2.57
C ILE A 73 3.68 -1.31 3.97
N ARG A 74 2.36 -1.32 4.19
CA ARG A 74 1.76 -1.05 5.50
C ARG A 74 2.29 -2.01 6.57
N GLU A 75 2.23 -3.32 6.32
CA GLU A 75 2.75 -4.34 7.24
C GLU A 75 4.21 -4.04 7.63
N LYS A 76 5.05 -3.68 6.64
CA LYS A 76 6.46 -3.39 6.90
C LYS A 76 6.67 -2.12 7.70
N LEU A 77 5.85 -1.10 7.49
CA LEU A 77 5.88 0.14 8.26
C LEU A 77 5.41 -0.09 9.70
N GLU A 78 4.35 -0.90 9.89
CA GLU A 78 3.88 -1.33 11.21
C GLU A 78 4.99 -2.12 11.96
N GLU A 79 5.71 -3.01 11.27
CA GLU A 79 6.91 -3.69 11.82
C GLU A 79 8.03 -2.72 12.25
N GLN A 80 8.15 -1.57 11.57
CA GLN A 80 9.12 -0.53 11.89
C GLN A 80 8.63 0.47 12.95
N GLY A 81 7.41 0.29 13.47
CA GLY A 81 6.84 1.09 14.57
C GLY A 81 6.01 2.31 14.14
N LEU A 82 5.51 2.32 12.90
CA LEU A 82 4.57 3.33 12.39
C LEU A 82 3.09 2.95 12.60
#